data_AF-A0A848CAZ1-F1
#
_entry.id   AF-A0A848CAZ1-F1
#
_cell.length_a   1.000
_cell.length_b   1.000
_cell.length_c   1.000
_cell.angle_alpha   90.00
_cell.angle_beta   90.00
_cell.angle_gamma   90.00
#
_symmetry.space_group_name_H-M   'P 1'
#
loop_
_entity.id
_entity.type
_entity.pdbx_description
1 polymer ?
#
loop_
_entity_poly.entity_id
_entity_poly.type
_entity_poly.pdbx_seq_one_letter_code
_entity_poly.pdbx_strand_id
1 'polypeptide(L)'
;MQKSSWHYWQQWRQRFSLQRDVHFDQGILSNDYCRDCRYCCGPQDCATPFPMKLLPSQQHAHLEKDFFLLAPDTACLDDRGCKSCGPEGCLLPRQRRPVACSLFPLVLLDTGLYLYKICPAVFFLPLDRWLVMAREAVNWLVTLAPEDLKQLAIHIPEAIVRERFIDLELPLPFSPRMPDPASQPVQG
;
A
#
# COMPACT_ATOMS: atom_id res chain seq x y z
N MET A 1 17.42 13.55 -4.38
CA MET A 1 16.75 14.25 -5.50
C MET A 1 15.51 13.45 -5.86
N GLN A 2 14.31 14.04 -5.81
CA GLN A 2 13.07 13.30 -6.06
C GLN A 2 12.86 13.12 -7.57
N LYS A 3 12.62 11.88 -8.01
CA LYS A 3 12.38 11.54 -9.41
C LYS A 3 10.94 11.89 -9.80
N SER A 4 10.74 12.40 -11.01
CA SER A 4 9.40 12.73 -11.52
C SER A 4 8.63 11.48 -11.95
N SER A 5 7.31 11.57 -12.08
CA SER A 5 6.47 10.47 -12.61
C SER A 5 6.90 10.04 -14.02
N TRP A 6 7.42 10.97 -14.83
CA TRP A 6 7.94 10.68 -16.17
C TRP A 6 9.17 9.76 -16.12
N HIS A 7 10.09 9.98 -15.18
CA HIS A 7 11.26 9.12 -14.97
C HIS A 7 10.83 7.67 -14.73
N TYR A 8 9.87 7.46 -13.82
CA TYR A 8 9.36 6.12 -13.52
C TYR A 8 8.65 5.48 -14.70
N TRP A 9 7.84 6.25 -15.44
CA TRP A 9 7.18 5.74 -16.64
C TRP A 9 8.18 5.23 -17.69
N GLN A 10 9.25 5.99 -17.96
CA GLN A 10 10.30 5.57 -18.90
C GLN A 10 10.99 4.28 -18.44
N GLN A 11 11.35 4.21 -17.15
CA GLN A 11 11.95 3.03 -16.56
C GLN A 11 11.04 1.79 -16.66
N TRP A 12 9.75 1.95 -16.34
CA TRP A 12 8.80 0.84 -16.36
C TRP A 12 8.49 0.34 -17.75
N ARG A 13 8.38 1.22 -18.74
CA ARG A 13 8.20 0.78 -20.13
C ARG A 13 9.36 -0.03 -20.68
N GLN A 14 10.59 0.26 -20.27
CA GLN A 14 11.76 -0.53 -20.67
C GLN A 14 11.77 -1.91 -20.01
N ARG A 15 11.25 -2.01 -18.79
CA ARG A 15 11.30 -3.22 -17.98
C ARG A 15 10.11 -4.15 -18.19
N PHE A 16 8.94 -3.59 -18.48
CA PHE A 16 7.68 -4.30 -18.62
C PHE A 16 7.09 -4.01 -19.99
N SER A 17 7.33 -4.92 -20.93
CA SER A 17 6.79 -4.84 -22.30
C SER A 17 5.35 -5.31 -22.42
N LEU A 18 4.86 -6.07 -21.43
CA LEU A 18 3.52 -6.65 -21.39
C LEU A 18 2.84 -6.32 -20.07
N GLN A 19 1.51 -6.20 -20.12
CA GLN A 19 0.69 -6.16 -18.92
C GLN A 19 0.82 -7.48 -18.14
N ARG A 20 0.84 -7.40 -16.81
CA ARG A 20 0.90 -8.55 -15.92
C ARG A 20 -0.33 -8.60 -15.03
N ASP A 21 -0.55 -9.75 -14.42
CA ASP A 21 -1.70 -9.96 -13.56
C ASP A 21 -1.53 -9.26 -12.20
N VAL A 22 -2.65 -8.77 -11.69
CA VAL A 22 -2.79 -8.25 -10.33
C VAL A 22 -4.16 -8.64 -9.86
N HIS A 23 -4.24 -9.27 -8.69
CA HIS A 23 -5.50 -9.67 -8.08
C HIS A 23 -5.40 -9.56 -6.57
N PHE A 24 -6.56 -9.37 -5.95
CA PHE A 24 -6.69 -9.34 -4.50
C PHE A 24 -7.38 -10.62 -4.02
N ASP A 25 -6.82 -11.25 -3.00
CA ASP A 25 -7.38 -12.44 -2.36
C ASP A 25 -7.11 -12.40 -0.85
N GLN A 26 -8.18 -12.36 -0.05
CA GLN A 26 -8.15 -12.47 1.41
C GLN A 26 -7.05 -11.66 2.12
N GLY A 27 -6.95 -10.36 1.82
CA GLY A 27 -5.97 -9.48 2.44
C GLY A 27 -4.63 -9.41 1.74
N ILE A 28 -4.50 -10.06 0.58
CA ILE A 28 -3.26 -10.14 -0.19
C ILE A 28 -3.51 -9.67 -1.60
N LEU A 29 -2.84 -8.59 -1.98
CA LEU A 29 -2.71 -8.14 -3.35
C LEU A 29 -1.49 -8.81 -3.99
N SER A 30 -1.74 -9.84 -4.78
CA SER A 30 -0.71 -10.45 -5.62
C SER A 30 -0.44 -9.52 -6.80
N ASN A 31 0.82 -9.14 -6.97
CA ASN A 31 1.24 -8.20 -8.00
C ASN A 31 2.45 -8.78 -8.75
N ASP A 32 2.22 -9.31 -9.95
CA ASP A 32 3.25 -9.99 -10.74
C ASP A 32 4.34 -9.05 -11.27
N TYR A 33 4.15 -7.73 -11.11
CA TYR A 33 5.23 -6.77 -11.35
C TYR A 33 6.28 -6.79 -10.23
N CYS A 34 5.94 -7.17 -9.00
CA CYS A 34 6.83 -7.01 -7.83
C CYS A 34 8.14 -7.77 -7.94
N ARG A 35 8.10 -9.01 -8.46
CA ARG A 35 9.30 -9.86 -8.65
C ARG A 35 10.34 -9.15 -9.51
N ASP A 36 9.86 -8.52 -10.57
CA ASP A 36 10.72 -7.90 -11.56
C ASP A 36 10.83 -6.40 -11.37
N CYS A 37 9.99 -5.68 -10.63
CA CYS A 37 10.17 -4.22 -10.51
C CYS A 37 11.33 -3.92 -9.55
N ARG A 38 11.59 -4.82 -8.60
CA ARG A 38 12.52 -4.67 -7.47
C ARG A 38 12.22 -3.45 -6.57
N TYR A 39 11.15 -2.70 -6.86
CA TYR A 39 10.50 -1.75 -5.96
C TYR A 39 9.58 -2.51 -5.00
N CYS A 40 10.17 -3.25 -4.06
CA CYS A 40 9.41 -3.92 -3.02
C CYS A 40 8.70 -2.92 -2.09
N CYS A 41 7.45 -3.25 -1.75
CA CYS A 41 6.68 -2.90 -0.55
C CYS A 41 6.75 -1.46 0.01
N GLY A 42 6.84 -0.42 -0.82
CA GLY A 42 6.73 0.97 -0.38
C GLY A 42 7.47 1.98 -1.26
N PRO A 43 7.45 3.27 -0.90
CA PRO A 43 8.10 4.33 -1.65
C PRO A 43 9.64 4.23 -1.52
N GLN A 44 10.28 3.44 -2.38
CA GLN A 44 11.74 3.40 -2.45
C GLN A 44 12.31 4.71 -3.03
N ASP A 45 13.62 4.92 -2.84
CA ASP A 45 14.36 6.16 -3.13
C ASP A 45 14.01 7.36 -2.22
N CYS A 46 13.44 7.09 -1.04
CA CYS A 46 13.19 8.10 -0.03
C CYS A 46 13.96 7.76 1.25
N ALA A 47 14.80 8.68 1.72
CA ALA A 47 15.46 8.54 3.02
C ALA A 47 14.48 8.73 4.19
N THR A 48 13.26 9.22 3.92
CA THR A 48 12.20 9.30 4.93
C THR A 48 11.61 7.89 5.14
N PRO A 49 11.63 7.37 6.37
CA PRO A 49 11.03 6.09 6.68
C PRO A 49 9.54 6.06 6.33
N PHE A 50 9.13 5.02 5.61
CA PHE A 50 7.73 4.68 5.41
C PHE A 50 7.31 3.69 6.50
N PRO A 51 6.56 4.13 7.53
CA PRO A 51 6.20 3.28 8.65
C PRO A 51 5.17 2.23 8.22
N MET A 52 5.38 1.00 8.66
CA MET A 52 4.50 -0.14 8.41
C MET A 52 4.21 -0.81 9.76
N LYS A 53 3.08 -0.45 10.34
CA LYS A 53 2.61 -1.04 11.59
C LYS A 53 2.27 -2.51 11.41
N LEU A 54 2.59 -3.31 12.43
CA LEU A 54 2.39 -4.75 12.46
C LEU A 54 1.24 -5.10 13.38
N LEU A 55 0.32 -5.93 12.89
CA LEU A 55 -0.68 -6.58 13.72
C LEU A 55 -0.01 -7.42 14.82
N PRO A 56 -0.66 -7.65 15.97
CA PRO A 56 -0.12 -8.52 17.02
C PRO A 56 0.28 -9.91 16.49
N SER A 57 -0.49 -10.46 15.54
CA SER A 57 -0.21 -11.75 14.89
C SER A 57 1.01 -11.76 13.96
N GLN A 58 1.47 -10.59 13.51
CA GLN A 58 2.65 -10.43 12.65
C GLN A 58 3.93 -10.26 13.47
N GLN A 59 3.80 -9.88 14.75
CA GLN A 59 4.93 -9.75 15.66
C GLN A 59 5.47 -11.13 16.06
N HIS A 60 6.79 -11.24 16.11
CA HIS A 60 7.47 -12.47 16.49
C HIS A 60 8.88 -12.18 16.97
N ALA A 61 9.51 -13.17 17.59
CA ALA A 61 10.90 -13.07 18.01
C ALA A 61 11.79 -12.77 16.80
N HIS A 62 12.71 -11.82 16.97
CA HIS A 62 13.70 -11.44 15.97
C HIS A 62 13.22 -10.61 14.77
N LEU A 63 12.15 -9.83 14.94
CA LEU A 63 11.63 -8.91 13.93
C LEU A 63 12.72 -7.97 13.35
N GLU A 64 13.74 -7.62 14.13
CA GLU A 64 14.88 -6.81 13.72
C GLU A 64 15.76 -7.45 12.63
N LYS A 65 15.66 -8.76 12.45
CA LYS A 65 16.34 -9.50 11.36
C LYS A 65 15.60 -9.34 10.04
N ASP A 66 14.28 -9.14 10.09
CA ASP A 66 13.41 -9.07 8.93
C ASP A 66 13.20 -7.63 8.44
N PHE A 67 13.20 -6.67 9.35
CA PHE A 67 12.91 -5.27 9.03
C PHE A 67 13.87 -4.30 9.70
N PHE A 68 13.94 -3.08 9.15
CA PHE A 68 14.36 -1.92 9.91
C PHE A 68 13.18 -1.51 10.82
N LEU A 69 13.43 -1.24 12.10
CA LEU A 69 12.39 -0.95 13.08
C LEU A 69 12.43 0.53 13.48
N LEU A 70 11.28 1.19 13.49
CA LEU A 70 11.08 2.51 14.10
C LEU A 70 10.63 2.40 15.56
N ALA A 71 9.89 1.33 15.87
CA ALA A 71 9.36 0.99 17.17
C ALA A 71 9.16 -0.55 17.24
N PRO A 72 8.91 -1.12 18.43
CA PRO A 72 8.78 -2.57 18.60
C PRO A 72 7.77 -3.26 17.66
N ASP A 73 6.71 -2.54 17.28
CA ASP A 73 5.61 -2.99 16.44
C ASP A 73 5.58 -2.32 15.06
N THR A 74 6.62 -1.54 14.72
CA THR A 74 6.64 -0.67 13.54
C THR A 74 7.88 -0.94 12.71
N ALA A 75 7.69 -1.68 11.62
CA ALA A 75 8.70 -1.79 10.58
C ALA A 75 8.78 -0.48 9.78
N CYS A 76 9.89 -0.24 9.09
CA CYS A 76 9.97 0.80 8.09
C CYS A 76 10.66 0.34 6.81
N LEU A 77 10.26 1.00 5.73
CA LEU A 77 10.94 0.93 4.44
C LEU A 77 11.45 2.32 4.05
N ASP A 78 12.71 2.40 3.66
CA ASP A 78 13.33 3.60 3.11
C ASP A 78 14.29 3.21 1.97
N ASP A 79 15.25 4.07 1.65
CA ASP A 79 16.28 3.85 0.63
C ASP A 79 17.19 2.64 0.88
N ARG A 80 17.18 2.06 2.10
CA ARG A 80 17.87 0.81 2.42
C ARG A 80 17.11 -0.43 1.97
N GLY A 81 15.84 -0.30 1.61
CA GLY A 81 14.98 -1.40 1.19
C GLY A 81 14.54 -2.33 2.33
N CYS A 82 13.91 -3.45 1.97
CA CYS A 82 13.40 -4.44 2.93
C CYS A 82 14.46 -5.51 3.21
N LYS A 83 14.82 -5.76 4.47
CA LYS A 83 15.86 -6.77 4.80
C LYS A 83 15.44 -8.19 4.42
N SER A 84 14.15 -8.50 4.50
CA SER A 84 13.63 -9.80 4.05
C SER A 84 13.49 -9.92 2.53
N CYS A 85 13.89 -8.92 1.73
CA CYS A 85 13.82 -9.02 0.27
C CYS A 85 15.02 -9.80 -0.27
N GLY A 86 14.77 -10.99 -0.81
CA GLY A 86 15.74 -11.76 -1.58
C GLY A 86 15.67 -11.46 -3.09
N PRO A 87 16.48 -12.17 -3.90
CA PRO A 87 16.49 -12.04 -5.36
C PRO A 87 15.12 -12.30 -6.02
N GLU A 88 14.30 -13.15 -5.39
CA GLU A 88 12.96 -13.54 -5.85
C GLU A 88 11.83 -12.77 -5.14
N GLY A 89 12.17 -11.76 -4.33
CA GLY A 89 11.21 -10.97 -3.55
C GLY A 89 11.23 -11.29 -2.05
N CYS A 90 10.16 -10.90 -1.35
CA CYS A 90 10.07 -11.05 0.11
C CYS A 90 10.08 -12.52 0.53
N LEU A 91 11.06 -12.89 1.36
CA LEU A 91 11.28 -14.25 1.86
C LEU A 91 10.34 -14.63 3.01
N LEU A 92 9.61 -13.66 3.59
CA LEU A 92 8.72 -13.94 4.70
C LEU A 92 7.47 -14.72 4.26
N PRO A 93 6.99 -15.66 5.08
CA PRO A 93 5.63 -16.17 4.98
C PRO A 93 4.63 -15.01 4.99
N ARG A 94 3.55 -15.14 4.22
CA ARG A 94 2.53 -14.10 4.04
C ARG A 94 1.98 -13.57 5.36
N GLN A 95 1.74 -14.45 6.33
CA GLN A 95 1.19 -14.12 7.65
C GLN A 95 2.11 -13.22 8.49
N ARG A 96 3.41 -13.18 8.17
CA ARG A 96 4.40 -12.35 8.88
C ARG A 96 4.71 -11.04 8.16
N ARG A 97 4.17 -10.84 6.95
CA ARG A 97 4.36 -9.60 6.19
C ARG A 97 3.46 -8.52 6.76
N PRO A 98 3.94 -7.27 6.93
CA PRO A 98 3.08 -6.14 7.28
C PRO A 98 1.89 -6.04 6.32
N VAL A 99 0.72 -5.60 6.82
CA VAL A 99 -0.47 -5.41 5.97
C VAL A 99 -0.16 -4.44 4.83
N ALA A 100 0.59 -3.37 5.07
CA ALA A 100 1.03 -2.43 4.04
C ALA A 100 1.77 -3.11 2.88
N CYS A 101 2.62 -4.10 3.16
CA CYS A 101 3.31 -4.90 2.14
C CYS A 101 2.33 -5.73 1.31
N SER A 102 1.31 -6.30 1.97
CA SER A 102 0.32 -7.16 1.34
C SER A 102 -0.72 -6.39 0.52
N LEU A 103 -0.94 -5.10 0.79
CA LEU A 103 -1.89 -4.27 0.04
C LEU A 103 -1.23 -3.49 -1.11
N PHE A 104 0.08 -3.25 -1.04
CA PHE A 104 0.77 -2.36 -1.98
C PHE A 104 0.55 -2.76 -3.45
N PRO A 105 0.11 -1.83 -4.34
CA PRO A 105 0.22 -0.38 -4.21
C PRO A 105 -1.01 0.34 -3.64
N LEU A 106 -1.99 -0.40 -3.10
CA LEU A 106 -3.02 0.21 -2.25
C LEU A 106 -2.37 0.61 -0.92
N VAL A 107 -2.51 1.88 -0.56
CA VAL A 107 -1.92 2.45 0.65
C VAL A 107 -3.03 3.02 1.50
N LEU A 108 -3.14 2.48 2.72
CA LEU A 108 -4.08 2.93 3.72
C LEU A 108 -3.52 4.16 4.43
N LEU A 109 -4.16 5.30 4.24
CA LEU A 109 -3.90 6.53 4.98
C LEU A 109 -5.04 6.77 5.97
N ASP A 110 -4.79 7.61 6.97
CA ASP A 110 -5.80 8.05 7.96
C ASP A 110 -7.06 8.67 7.32
N THR A 111 -6.91 9.21 6.11
CA THR A 111 -7.94 9.90 5.33
C THR A 111 -8.65 9.01 4.31
N GLY A 112 -8.12 7.83 3.98
CA GLY A 112 -8.66 7.05 2.86
C GLY A 112 -7.75 5.93 2.37
N LEU A 113 -8.21 5.22 1.34
CA LEU A 113 -7.41 4.25 0.60
C LEU A 113 -6.95 4.90 -0.72
N TYR A 114 -5.66 4.81 -1.00
CA TYR A 114 -5.02 5.48 -2.13
C TYR A 114 -4.22 4.51 -2.99
N LEU A 115 -3.99 4.84 -4.25
CA LEU A 115 -2.99 4.17 -5.10
C LEU A 115 -1.68 4.94 -5.12
N TYR A 116 -0.56 4.23 -4.98
CA TYR A 116 0.75 4.82 -5.15
C TYR A 116 1.13 4.96 -6.63
N LYS A 117 1.21 6.20 -7.14
CA LYS A 117 1.30 6.52 -8.58
C LYS A 117 2.49 5.90 -9.30
N ILE A 118 3.60 5.71 -8.61
CA ILE A 118 4.84 5.27 -9.28
C ILE A 118 4.94 3.74 -9.40
N CYS A 119 4.00 2.98 -8.85
CA CYS A 119 4.01 1.53 -9.00
C CYS A 119 3.77 1.15 -10.47
N PRO A 120 4.58 0.25 -11.07
CA PRO A 120 4.37 -0.19 -12.46
C PRO A 120 2.96 -0.76 -12.69
N ALA A 121 2.41 -1.49 -11.71
CA ALA A 121 1.06 -2.01 -11.79
C ALA A 121 0.02 -0.88 -11.96
N VAL A 122 0.20 0.27 -11.30
CA VAL A 122 -0.69 1.44 -11.43
C VAL A 122 -0.56 2.10 -12.80
N PHE A 123 0.62 2.05 -13.43
CA PHE A 123 0.81 2.59 -14.78
C PHE A 123 0.17 1.74 -15.88
N PHE A 124 0.15 0.42 -15.73
CA PHE A 124 -0.23 -0.49 -16.80
C PHE A 124 -1.64 -1.06 -16.67
N LEU A 125 -2.20 -1.10 -15.46
CA LEU A 125 -3.59 -1.53 -15.27
C LEU A 125 -4.54 -0.33 -15.33
N PRO A 126 -5.72 -0.50 -15.95
CA PRO A 126 -6.71 0.56 -15.97
C PRO A 126 -7.32 0.79 -14.57
N LEU A 127 -7.76 2.03 -14.31
CA LEU A 127 -8.19 2.46 -12.98
C LEU A 127 -9.45 1.74 -12.48
N ASP A 128 -10.35 1.35 -13.38
CA ASP A 128 -11.56 0.57 -13.06
C ASP A 128 -11.23 -0.77 -12.40
N ARG A 129 -10.19 -1.47 -12.87
CA ARG A 129 -9.70 -2.70 -12.23
C ARG A 129 -9.17 -2.44 -10.82
N TRP A 130 -8.48 -1.32 -10.62
CA TRP A 130 -8.02 -0.94 -9.28
C TRP A 130 -9.18 -0.63 -8.34
N LEU A 131 -10.25 0.02 -8.81
CA LEU A 131 -11.42 0.29 -7.99
C LEU A 131 -12.12 -0.99 -7.52
N VAL A 132 -12.16 -2.04 -8.36
CA VAL A 132 -12.67 -3.36 -7.97
C VAL A 132 -11.81 -3.95 -6.84
N MET A 133 -10.50 -4.07 -7.06
CA MET A 133 -9.58 -4.64 -6.05
C MET A 133 -9.55 -3.81 -4.76
N ALA A 134 -9.67 -2.48 -4.86
CA ALA A 134 -9.70 -1.60 -3.72
C ALA A 134 -10.96 -1.79 -2.88
N ARG A 135 -12.13 -2.06 -3.50
CA ARG A 135 -13.36 -2.41 -2.76
C ARG A 135 -13.21 -3.74 -2.03
N GLU A 136 -12.57 -4.74 -2.66
CA GLU A 136 -12.26 -6.01 -2.00
C GLU A 136 -11.31 -5.82 -0.82
N ALA A 137 -10.28 -4.97 -0.99
CA ALA A 137 -9.36 -4.60 0.08
C ALA A 137 -10.06 -3.89 1.23
N VAL A 138 -10.97 -2.94 0.94
CA VAL A 138 -11.80 -2.29 1.96
C VAL A 138 -12.64 -3.34 2.69
N ASN A 139 -13.36 -4.20 1.98
CA ASN A 139 -14.19 -5.25 2.57
C ASN A 139 -13.39 -6.18 3.49
N TRP A 140 -12.13 -6.48 3.14
CA TRP A 140 -11.25 -7.24 4.02
C TRP A 140 -10.77 -6.42 5.23
N LEU A 141 -10.34 -5.17 5.02
CA LEU A 141 -9.85 -4.27 6.07
C LEU A 141 -10.89 -4.05 7.18
N VAL A 142 -12.17 -3.94 6.82
CA VAL A 142 -13.25 -3.75 7.81
C VAL A 142 -13.54 -4.98 8.67
N THR A 143 -12.94 -6.14 8.36
CA THR A 143 -13.02 -7.32 9.23
C THR A 143 -12.00 -7.29 10.38
N LEU A 144 -10.99 -6.41 10.29
CA LEU A 144 -10.02 -6.19 11.35
C LEU A 144 -10.64 -5.42 12.51
N ALA A 145 -10.03 -5.52 13.69
CA ALA A 145 -10.47 -4.71 14.83
C ALA A 145 -10.30 -3.20 14.49
N PRO A 146 -11.24 -2.33 14.89
CA PRO A 146 -11.15 -0.90 14.58
C PRO A 146 -9.85 -0.23 15.07
N GLU A 147 -9.30 -0.71 16.19
CA GLU A 147 -8.05 -0.20 16.74
C GLU A 147 -6.84 -0.62 15.89
N ASP A 148 -6.79 -1.88 15.44
CA ASP A 148 -5.77 -2.37 14.51
C ASP A 148 -5.81 -1.56 13.21
N LEU A 149 -7.01 -1.30 12.70
CA LEU A 149 -7.21 -0.59 11.45
C LEU A 149 -6.73 0.86 11.51
N LYS A 150 -6.96 1.55 12.63
CA LYS A 150 -6.39 2.89 12.89
C LYS A 150 -4.87 2.87 12.97
N GLN A 151 -4.30 1.84 13.59
CA GLN A 151 -2.85 1.70 13.71
C GLN A 151 -2.20 1.38 12.36
N LEU A 152 -2.86 0.63 11.48
CA LEU A 152 -2.37 0.33 10.14
C LEU A 152 -2.38 1.55 9.21
N ALA A 153 -3.23 2.54 9.48
CA ALA A 153 -3.32 3.75 8.69
C ALA A 153 -2.08 4.64 8.88
N ILE A 154 -1.50 5.07 7.76
CA ILE A 154 -0.26 5.85 7.76
C ILE A 154 -0.60 7.34 7.69
N HIS A 155 0.07 8.14 8.50
CA HIS A 155 0.00 9.60 8.41
C HIS A 155 1.09 10.13 7.48
N ILE A 156 0.68 10.77 6.39
CA ILE A 156 1.59 11.39 5.40
C ILE A 156 1.15 12.84 5.18
N PRO A 157 2.09 13.81 5.13
CA PRO A 157 1.77 15.19 4.78
C PRO A 157 0.96 15.30 3.49
N GLU A 158 -0.10 16.11 3.50
CA GLU A 158 -1.03 16.25 2.37
C GLU A 158 -0.34 16.60 1.05
N ALA A 159 0.71 17.44 1.10
CA ALA A 159 1.51 17.78 -0.07
C ALA A 159 2.10 16.53 -0.76
N ILE A 160 2.59 15.57 0.02
CA ILE A 160 3.14 14.30 -0.47
C ILE A 160 2.01 13.41 -0.99
N VAL A 161 0.85 13.40 -0.32
CA VAL A 161 -0.34 12.64 -0.77
C VAL A 161 -0.74 13.10 -2.18
N ARG A 162 -0.97 14.41 -2.36
CA ARG A 162 -1.37 14.97 -3.67
C ARG A 162 -0.36 14.69 -4.77
N GLU A 163 0.92 14.77 -4.45
CA GLU A 163 1.99 14.52 -5.41
C GLU A 163 2.04 13.04 -5.82
N ARG A 164 2.05 12.11 -4.85
CA ARG A 164 2.46 10.72 -5.09
C ARG A 164 1.32 9.71 -5.12
N PHE A 165 0.11 10.10 -4.73
CA PHE A 165 -1.00 9.17 -4.53
C PHE A 165 -2.25 9.58 -5.31
N ILE A 166 -2.98 8.59 -5.81
CA ILE A 166 -4.30 8.78 -6.41
C ILE A 166 -5.32 8.43 -5.35
N ASP A 167 -6.20 9.37 -5.05
CA ASP A 167 -7.34 9.13 -4.19
C ASP A 167 -8.35 8.24 -4.90
N LEU A 168 -8.78 7.16 -4.25
CA LEU A 168 -9.79 6.27 -4.81
C LEU A 168 -11.22 6.67 -4.40
N GLU A 169 -11.35 7.69 -3.54
CA GLU A 169 -12.64 8.20 -3.06
C GLU A 169 -13.54 7.12 -2.44
N LEU A 170 -12.93 6.05 -1.92
CA LEU A 170 -13.64 4.96 -1.28
C LEU A 170 -13.87 5.29 0.21
N PRO A 171 -15.10 5.12 0.71
CA PRO A 171 -15.37 5.32 2.12
C PRO A 171 -14.65 4.25 2.95
N LEU A 172 -13.95 4.68 4.00
CA LEU A 172 -13.45 3.81 5.05
C LEU A 172 -14.28 4.06 6.32
N PRO A 173 -14.58 3.03 7.14
CA PRO A 173 -15.45 3.17 8.32
C PRO A 173 -15.00 4.23 9.35
N PHE A 174 -13.74 4.62 9.30
CA PHE A 174 -13.07 5.54 10.23
C PHE A 174 -12.56 6.81 9.55
N SER A 175 -12.67 6.91 8.22
CA SER A 175 -12.32 8.15 7.52
C SER A 175 -13.41 9.19 7.77
N PRO A 176 -13.07 10.45 8.10
CA PRO A 176 -14.04 11.53 8.29
C PRO A 176 -14.84 11.86 7.01
N ARG A 177 -14.56 11.20 5.88
CA ARG A 177 -15.28 11.32 4.60
C ARG A 177 -16.62 10.58 4.55
N MET A 178 -17.24 10.30 5.69
CA MET A 178 -18.64 9.89 5.71
C MET A 178 -19.47 10.99 5.01
N PRO A 179 -20.29 10.67 4.00
CA PRO A 179 -21.30 11.60 3.56
C PRO A 179 -22.23 11.84 4.73
N ASP A 180 -22.53 13.11 4.97
CA ASP A 180 -23.56 13.49 5.93
C ASP A 180 -24.87 12.76 5.58
N PRO A 181 -25.49 11.99 6.50
CA PRO A 181 -26.77 11.32 6.23
C PRO A 181 -27.90 12.31 5.85
N ALA A 182 -27.68 13.62 5.97
CA ALA A 182 -28.57 14.67 5.49
C ALA A 182 -28.70 14.79 3.95
N SER A 183 -27.93 14.02 3.16
CA SER A 183 -28.00 14.03 1.69
C SER A 183 -28.78 12.85 1.12
N GLN A 184 -29.95 12.52 1.68
CA GLN A 184 -30.95 11.74 0.95
C GLN A 184 -31.96 12.72 0.33
N PRO A 185 -32.27 12.63 -0.98
CA PRO A 185 -33.37 13.41 -1.53
C PRO A 185 -34.66 12.91 -0.88
N VAL A 186 -35.38 13.83 -0.23
CA VAL A 186 -36.78 13.61 0.14
C VAL A 186 -37.53 13.27 -1.15
N GLN A 187 -37.93 12.01 -1.31
CA GLN A 187 -38.90 11.66 -2.33
C GLN A 187 -40.23 12.29 -1.92
N GLY A 188 -40.62 13.32 -2.67
CA GLY A 188 -41.99 13.84 -2.70
C GLY A 188 -42.88 13.02 -3.62
#